data_AF-F3YD01-F1
#
_entry.id   AF-F3YD01-F1
#
_cell.length_a   1.000
_cell.length_b   1.000
_cell.length_c   1.000
_cell.angle_alpha   90.00
_cell.angle_beta   90.00
_cell.angle_gamma   90.00
#
_symmetry.space_group_name_H-M   'P 1'
#
loop_
_entity.id
_entity.type
_entity.pdbx_description
1 polymer ?
#
loop_
_entity_poly.entity_id
_entity_poly.type
_entity_poly.pdbx_seq_one_letter_code
_entity_poly.pdbx_strand_id
1 'polypeptide(L)'
;MNNSKDKHYYLNNIFYSNTNNASLQLAEGEATHYEKNLYFNKNVKIPTTDSQALNMNPLFTQQLGGFSAFAELNALKPTKNSPMIKKGNPVTLTNVHIPSTTRDFFGNSISTHPTMGISE
;
A
#
# COMPACT_ATOMS: atom_id res chain seq x y z
N MET A 1 7.17 23.95 13.86
CA MET A 1 8.46 23.24 13.81
C MET A 1 8.25 21.96 13.02
N ASN A 2 8.79 21.91 11.79
CA ASN A 2 8.63 20.78 10.88
C ASN A 2 9.62 19.69 11.30
N ASN A 3 9.16 18.72 12.08
CA ASN A 3 10.00 17.69 12.69
C ASN A 3 10.09 16.45 11.79
N SER A 4 10.21 16.63 10.47
CA SER A 4 10.25 15.55 9.49
C SER A 4 11.54 14.73 9.53
N LYS A 5 12.40 14.92 10.57
CA LYS A 5 13.63 14.18 10.91
C LYS A 5 13.82 12.95 10.03
N ASP A 6 14.35 13.14 8.82
CA ASP A 6 14.58 12.13 7.76
C ASP A 6 13.79 10.82 7.89
N LYS A 7 12.44 10.91 7.99
CA LYS A 7 11.58 9.74 8.23
C LYS A 7 10.76 9.38 7.01
N HIS A 8 10.82 8.11 6.63
CA HIS A 8 9.97 7.50 5.61
C HIS A 8 8.78 6.82 6.28
N TYR A 9 7.56 7.20 5.87
CA TYR A 9 6.32 6.61 6.37
C TYR A 9 5.69 5.77 5.28
N TYR A 10 5.53 4.47 5.55
CA TYR A 10 4.86 3.51 4.68
C TYR A 10 3.55 3.07 5.35
N LEU A 11 2.45 3.62 4.86
CA LEU A 11 1.09 3.43 5.39
C LEU A 11 0.18 2.89 4.29
N ASN A 12 -0.63 1.86 4.58
CA ASN A 12 -1.63 1.29 3.67
C ASN A 12 -1.10 0.84 2.29
N ASN A 13 0.21 0.59 2.15
CA ASN A 13 0.80 0.18 0.88
C ASN A 13 0.55 -1.30 0.59
N ILE A 14 0.74 -1.68 -0.68
CA ILE A 14 0.82 -3.07 -1.10
C ILE A 14 2.26 -3.34 -1.57
N PHE A 15 2.98 -4.18 -0.85
CA PHE A 15 4.28 -4.70 -1.26
C PHE A 15 4.09 -6.07 -1.92
N TYR A 16 4.53 -6.16 -3.17
CA TYR A 16 4.36 -7.35 -4.00
C TYR A 16 5.71 -7.80 -4.56
N SER A 17 5.96 -9.10 -4.53
CA SER A 17 7.08 -9.72 -5.25
C SER A 17 6.60 -10.97 -5.99
N ASN A 18 7.04 -11.10 -7.24
CA ASN A 18 6.85 -12.32 -8.04
C ASN A 18 8.16 -13.08 -8.27
N THR A 19 9.25 -12.66 -7.61
CA THR A 19 10.56 -13.28 -7.83
C THR A 19 10.71 -14.53 -6.97
N ASN A 20 11.26 -15.60 -7.55
CA ASN A 20 11.54 -16.84 -6.82
C ASN A 20 12.92 -16.82 -6.13
N ASN A 21 13.81 -15.91 -6.52
CA ASN A 21 15.25 -16.02 -6.24
C ASN A 21 15.79 -14.97 -5.25
N ALA A 22 15.03 -13.91 -4.95
CA ALA A 22 15.42 -12.90 -3.97
C ALA A 22 14.22 -12.48 -3.13
N SER A 23 14.45 -12.26 -1.84
CA SER A 23 13.43 -11.61 -1.02
C SER A 23 13.40 -10.12 -1.30
N LEU A 24 12.19 -9.57 -1.48
CA LEU A 24 11.98 -8.13 -1.37
C LEU A 24 12.23 -7.78 0.10
N GLN A 25 13.42 -7.24 0.36
CA GLN A 25 13.83 -6.74 1.67
C GLN A 25 13.56 -5.24 1.73
N LEU A 26 12.66 -4.87 2.61
CA LEU A 26 12.37 -3.48 2.91
C LEU A 26 13.36 -3.02 3.99
N ALA A 27 13.81 -1.77 3.91
CA ALA A 27 14.75 -1.21 4.86
C ALA A 27 14.08 -1.10 6.25
N GLU A 28 14.79 -1.47 7.31
CA GLU A 28 14.33 -1.32 8.69
C GLU A 28 15.32 -0.43 9.47
N GLY A 29 14.81 0.48 10.29
CA GLY A 29 15.62 1.37 11.13
C GLY A 29 14.81 2.51 11.74
N GLU A 30 15.45 3.35 12.55
CA GLU A 30 14.78 4.47 13.25
C GLU A 30 14.18 5.53 12.32
N ALA A 31 14.66 5.58 11.07
CA ALA A 31 14.23 6.46 10.01
C ALA A 31 13.03 5.91 9.20
N THR A 32 12.58 4.68 9.44
CA THR A 32 11.47 4.08 8.69
C THR A 32 10.33 3.73 9.63
N HIS A 33 9.11 4.11 9.26
CA HIS A 33 7.88 3.74 9.96
C HIS A 33 6.99 2.95 9.00
N TYR A 34 6.66 1.72 9.38
CA TYR A 34 5.70 0.87 8.68
C TYR A 34 4.47 0.69 9.55
N GLU A 35 3.30 0.92 8.99
CA GLU A 35 2.06 0.63 9.68
C GLU A 35 0.98 0.23 8.67
N LYS A 36 0.35 -0.92 8.92
CA LYS A 36 -0.81 -1.38 8.18
C LYS A 36 -0.51 -1.49 6.69
N ASN A 37 0.56 -2.17 6.31
CA ASN A 37 0.81 -2.49 4.90
C ASN A 37 0.39 -3.94 4.59
N LEU A 38 0.07 -4.19 3.33
CA LEU A 38 -0.22 -5.52 2.79
C LEU A 38 1.03 -6.06 2.10
N TYR A 39 1.44 -7.26 2.49
CA TYR A 39 2.60 -7.96 1.93
C TYR A 39 2.09 -9.20 1.23
N PHE A 40 2.29 -9.28 -0.08
CA PHE A 40 1.66 -10.31 -0.91
C PHE A 40 2.65 -11.01 -1.84
N ASN A 41 2.36 -12.31 -2.03
CA ASN A 41 3.06 -13.23 -2.92
C ASN A 41 4.47 -13.57 -2.40
N LYS A 42 5.30 -14.17 -3.26
CA LYS A 42 6.52 -14.86 -2.85
C LYS A 42 7.60 -13.90 -2.38
N ASN A 43 8.28 -14.31 -1.32
CA ASN A 43 9.53 -13.73 -0.85
C ASN A 43 9.43 -12.25 -0.44
N VAL A 44 8.27 -11.75 -0.01
CA VAL A 44 8.20 -10.44 0.65
C VAL A 44 8.49 -10.61 2.13
N LYS A 45 9.62 -10.07 2.62
CA LYS A 45 9.93 -10.09 4.05
C LYS A 45 9.16 -8.96 4.73
N ILE A 46 8.25 -9.32 5.63
CA ILE A 46 7.48 -8.36 6.42
C ILE A 46 8.43 -7.68 7.42
N PRO A 47 8.51 -6.33 7.44
CA PRO A 47 9.24 -5.59 8.45
C PRO A 47 8.76 -5.95 9.85
N THR A 48 9.69 -6.18 10.77
CA THR A 48 9.36 -6.54 12.16
C THR A 48 8.65 -5.41 12.91
N THR A 49 8.81 -4.18 12.43
CA THR A 49 8.19 -2.98 13.00
C THR A 49 6.73 -2.79 12.58
N ASP A 50 6.25 -3.47 11.52
CA ASP A 50 4.84 -3.36 11.09
C ASP A 50 3.96 -4.31 11.89
N SER A 51 3.58 -3.90 13.10
CA SER A 51 2.75 -4.70 14.01
C SER A 51 1.32 -4.95 13.50
N GLN A 52 0.90 -4.24 12.43
CA GLN A 52 -0.43 -4.37 11.82
C GLN A 52 -0.37 -4.91 10.38
N ALA A 53 0.74 -5.55 10.00
CA ALA A 53 0.93 -6.12 8.68
C ALA A 53 -0.22 -7.07 8.29
N LEU A 54 -0.64 -6.97 7.03
CA LEU A 54 -1.59 -7.89 6.42
C LEU A 54 -0.85 -8.81 5.44
N ASN A 55 -1.14 -10.11 5.52
CA ASN A 55 -0.65 -11.10 4.57
C ASN A 55 -1.85 -11.85 3.98
N MET A 56 -2.32 -11.36 2.83
CA MET A 56 -3.50 -11.89 2.15
C MET A 56 -3.41 -11.62 0.66
N ASN A 57 -4.15 -12.39 -0.14
CA ASN A 57 -4.24 -12.15 -1.57
C ASN A 57 -5.14 -10.93 -1.83
N PRO A 58 -4.64 -9.86 -2.47
CA PRO A 58 -5.41 -8.66 -2.76
C PRO A 58 -6.50 -8.88 -3.82
N LEU A 59 -6.52 -10.01 -4.53
CA LEU A 59 -7.53 -10.34 -5.55
C LEU A 59 -7.73 -9.19 -6.55
N PHE A 60 -6.65 -8.82 -7.23
CA PHE A 60 -6.67 -7.84 -8.31
C PHE A 60 -7.51 -8.32 -9.50
N THR A 61 -8.06 -7.37 -10.27
CA THR A 61 -8.92 -7.68 -11.42
C THR A 61 -8.20 -8.41 -12.54
N GLN A 62 -6.88 -8.25 -12.65
CA GLN A 62 -6.06 -8.94 -13.63
C GLN A 62 -4.71 -9.35 -13.01
N GLN A 63 -3.97 -10.20 -13.73
CA GLN A 63 -2.63 -10.61 -13.31
C GLN A 63 -1.65 -9.44 -13.36
N LEU A 64 -0.79 -9.33 -12.35
CA LEU A 64 0.24 -8.30 -12.30
C LEU A 64 1.44 -8.65 -13.18
N GLY A 65 1.82 -7.73 -14.07
CA GLY A 65 3.08 -7.79 -14.81
C GLY A 65 3.01 -7.16 -16.19
N GLY A 66 4.17 -6.68 -16.68
CA GLY A 66 4.36 -6.31 -18.08
C GLY A 66 3.56 -5.09 -18.57
N PHE A 67 3.21 -4.16 -17.67
CA PHE A 67 2.44 -2.98 -18.05
C PHE A 67 3.27 -2.04 -18.94
N SER A 68 2.80 -1.81 -20.16
CA SER A 68 3.37 -0.93 -21.18
C SER A 68 2.57 0.37 -21.36
N ALA A 69 1.33 0.42 -20.89
CA ALA A 69 0.44 1.56 -21.02
C ALA A 69 -0.32 1.88 -19.72
N PHE A 70 -0.65 3.17 -19.51
CA PHE A 70 -1.40 3.63 -18.34
C PHE A 70 -2.78 2.94 -18.20
N ALA A 71 -3.47 2.67 -19.32
CA ALA A 71 -4.77 2.01 -19.30
C ALA A 71 -4.73 0.61 -18.68
N GLU A 72 -3.57 -0.06 -18.70
CA GLU A 72 -3.35 -1.38 -18.12
C GLU A 72 -3.26 -1.34 -16.59
N LEU A 73 -3.05 -0.15 -15.99
CA LEU A 73 -3.07 0.02 -14.53
C LEU A 73 -4.44 -0.26 -13.91
N ASN A 74 -5.51 -0.35 -14.70
CA ASN A 74 -6.79 -0.88 -14.23
C ASN A 74 -6.67 -2.31 -13.65
N ALA A 75 -5.67 -3.08 -14.07
CA ALA A 75 -5.32 -4.38 -13.48
C ALA A 75 -5.09 -4.30 -11.96
N LEU A 76 -4.61 -3.15 -11.45
CA LEU A 76 -4.34 -2.92 -10.03
C LEU A 76 -5.58 -2.66 -9.19
N LYS A 77 -6.77 -2.58 -9.81
CA LYS A 77 -8.03 -2.45 -9.07
C LYS A 77 -8.36 -3.75 -8.35
N PRO A 78 -8.87 -3.70 -7.10
CA PRO A 78 -9.44 -4.86 -6.43
C PRO A 78 -10.64 -5.41 -7.20
N THR A 79 -10.84 -6.72 -7.13
CA THR A 79 -12.17 -7.30 -7.37
C THR A 79 -13.12 -6.92 -6.23
N LYS A 80 -14.43 -6.96 -6.49
CA LYS A 80 -15.47 -6.66 -5.49
C LYS A 80 -15.41 -7.48 -4.18
N ASN A 81 -14.74 -8.64 -4.21
CA ASN A 81 -14.60 -9.55 -3.09
C ASN A 81 -13.20 -9.50 -2.47
N SER A 82 -12.38 -8.50 -2.85
CA SER A 82 -11.03 -8.38 -2.33
C SER A 82 -11.04 -8.23 -0.81
N PRO A 83 -10.21 -8.99 -0.07
CA PRO A 83 -10.15 -8.90 1.38
C PRO A 83 -9.47 -7.60 1.86
N MET A 84 -8.87 -6.82 0.95
CA MET A 84 -8.19 -5.56 1.27
C MET A 84 -9.12 -4.34 1.29
N ILE A 85 -10.37 -4.51 0.82
CA ILE A 85 -11.40 -3.46 0.87
C ILE A 85 -11.66 -3.08 2.32
N LYS A 86 -11.59 -1.77 2.60
CA LYS A 86 -11.77 -1.18 3.94
C LYS A 86 -10.83 -1.71 5.01
N LYS A 87 -9.61 -2.12 4.65
CA LYS A 87 -8.60 -2.59 5.61
C LYS A 87 -7.53 -1.57 5.95
N GLY A 88 -7.46 -0.45 5.22
CA GLY A 88 -6.53 0.63 5.51
C GLY A 88 -6.94 1.43 6.73
N ASN A 89 -5.94 2.04 7.37
CA ASN A 89 -6.15 2.99 8.45
C ASN A 89 -6.37 4.40 7.86
N PRO A 90 -7.25 5.23 8.45
CA PRO A 90 -7.28 6.65 8.12
C PRO A 90 -5.90 7.26 8.37
N VAL A 91 -5.30 7.87 7.35
CA VAL A 91 -3.97 8.49 7.46
C VAL A 91 -4.11 9.92 7.91
N THR A 92 -3.63 10.22 9.12
CA THR A 92 -3.48 11.59 9.62
C THR A 92 -2.00 11.96 9.66
N LEU A 93 -1.48 12.60 8.62
CA LEU A 93 -0.13 13.13 8.66
C LEU A 93 -0.15 14.52 9.30
N THR A 94 0.19 14.58 10.59
CA THR A 94 0.41 15.87 11.26
C THR A 94 1.56 16.62 10.56
N ASN A 95 1.40 17.93 10.32
CA ASN A 95 2.37 18.79 9.64
C ASN A 95 2.58 18.55 8.13
N VAL A 96 1.76 17.71 7.49
CA VAL A 96 1.72 17.60 6.02
C VAL A 96 0.35 18.10 5.55
N HIS A 97 0.34 19.12 4.70
CA HIS A 97 -0.90 19.57 4.08
C HIS A 97 -1.34 18.54 3.04
N ILE A 98 -2.32 17.71 3.39
CA ILE A 98 -3.01 16.84 2.43
C ILE A 98 -4.27 17.58 1.97
N PRO A 99 -4.44 17.87 0.66
CA PRO A 99 -5.63 18.53 0.15
C PRO A 99 -6.91 17.77 0.56
N SER A 100 -7.96 18.51 0.90
CA SER A 100 -9.24 17.98 1.40
C SER A 100 -10.00 17.12 0.38
N THR A 101 -9.55 17.06 -0.87
CA THR A 101 -10.08 16.15 -1.90
C THR A 101 -9.20 14.91 -1.98
N THR A 102 -9.42 13.97 -1.07
CA THR A 102 -8.75 12.67 -1.04
C THR A 102 -9.42 11.73 -2.04
N ARG A 103 -9.04 11.85 -3.31
CA ARG A 103 -9.37 10.87 -4.35
C ARG A 103 -8.25 9.85 -4.49
N ASP A 104 -8.60 8.63 -4.84
CA ASP A 104 -7.64 7.57 -5.17
C ASP A 104 -6.95 7.88 -6.52
N PHE A 105 -6.06 6.98 -6.97
CA PHE A 105 -5.33 7.14 -8.22
C PHE A 105 -6.25 7.22 -9.47
N PHE A 106 -7.46 6.67 -9.38
CA PHE A 106 -8.44 6.61 -10.45
C PHE A 106 -9.54 7.68 -10.34
N GLY A 107 -9.45 8.58 -9.36
CA GLY A 107 -10.40 9.66 -9.15
C GLY A 107 -11.62 9.29 -8.30
N ASN A 108 -11.67 8.12 -7.67
CA ASN A 108 -12.75 7.76 -6.74
C ASN A 108 -12.55 8.42 -5.39
N SER A 109 -13.64 8.74 -4.68
CA SER A 109 -13.56 9.27 -3.32
C SER A 109 -13.05 8.21 -2.35
N ILE A 110 -12.01 8.53 -1.58
CA ILE A 110 -11.45 7.66 -0.55
C ILE A 110 -12.42 7.57 0.63
N SER A 111 -12.66 6.34 1.11
CA SER A 111 -13.55 6.10 2.24
C SER A 111 -12.85 6.30 3.59
N THR A 112 -13.61 6.39 4.68
CA THR A 112 -13.03 6.60 6.03
C THR A 112 -12.10 5.47 6.45
N HIS A 113 -12.41 4.25 6.02
CA HIS A 113 -11.53 3.09 6.13
C HIS A 113 -11.12 2.74 4.71
N PRO A 114 -9.99 3.25 4.21
CA PRO A 114 -9.66 3.12 2.80
C PRO A 114 -9.41 1.67 2.41
N THR A 115 -9.63 1.36 1.12
CA THR A 115 -9.05 0.15 0.53
C THR A 115 -7.53 0.28 0.51
N MET A 116 -6.81 -0.81 0.78
CA MET A 116 -5.35 -0.82 0.75
C MET A 116 -4.83 -0.54 -0.67
N GLY A 117 -3.73 0.19 -0.79
CA GLY A 117 -3.10 0.50 -2.07
C GLY A 117 -3.66 1.75 -2.75
N ILE A 118 -3.83 1.69 -4.08
CA ILE A 118 -4.03 2.88 -4.93
C ILE A 118 -5.47 3.06 -5.44
N SER A 119 -6.35 2.09 -5.20
CA SER A 119 -7.74 2.08 -5.69
C SER A 119 -8.70 1.78 -4.54
N GLU A 120 -9.77 2.55 -4.46
CA GLU A 120 -10.97 2.17 -3.69
C GLU A 120 -11.69 0.97 -4.29
#